data_AF-A0AAV7BWR4-F1
#
_entry.id   AF-A0AAV7BWR4-F1
#
_cell.length_a   1.000
_cell.length_b   1.000
_cell.length_c   1.000
_cell.angle_alpha   90.00
_cell.angle_beta   90.00
_cell.angle_gamma   90.00
#
_symmetry.space_group_name_H-M   'P 1'
#
loop_
_entity.id
_entity.type
_entity.pdbx_description
1 polymer ?
#
loop_
_entity_poly.entity_id
_entity_poly.type
_entity_poly.pdbx_seq_one_letter_code
_entity_poly.pdbx_strand_id
1 'polypeptide(L)'
;MRIFLHFFLESSISSLKQAALVKAQLIPSLNVIVQYLDVTPNQEYLFERIKELSHGGCMSSFRWNGGGDYKGRKWDTDLPTDSVILMHVFCTYLDSRLPPHPKYPDGKTFTSQHFVQTPDKPDTTNENVFCIHQSNINPPHYELVYQKHIYNLPKGRNNLFHTLLMFLYIIKTKESGMLGRVNLGLSGVNILWIFGEL
;
A
#
# COMPACT_ATOMS: atom_id res chain seq x y z
N MET A 1 13.92 -19.12 10.93
CA MET A 1 13.13 -17.88 10.73
C MET A 1 13.76 -16.65 11.39
N ARG A 2 14.17 -16.69 12.68
CA ARG A 2 14.81 -15.54 13.36
C ARG A 2 16.13 -15.05 12.73
N ILE A 3 17.01 -15.96 12.30
CA ILE A 3 18.30 -15.61 11.66
C ILE A 3 18.08 -14.91 10.30
N PHE A 4 17.05 -15.34 9.56
CA PHE A 4 16.71 -14.75 8.27
C PHE A 4 16.23 -13.30 8.42
N LEU A 5 15.34 -13.01 9.38
CA LEU A 5 14.86 -11.65 9.63
C LEU A 5 15.98 -10.72 10.11
N HIS A 6 16.91 -11.20 10.94
CA HIS A 6 18.01 -10.36 11.44
C HIS A 6 18.95 -9.89 10.32
N PHE A 7 19.21 -10.73 9.33
CA PHE A 7 20.05 -10.36 8.18
C PHE A 7 19.40 -9.28 7.28
N PHE A 8 18.06 -9.23 7.24
CA PHE A 8 17.33 -8.23 6.46
C PHE A 8 17.37 -6.86 7.10
N LEU A 9 17.43 -6.79 8.43
CA LEU A 9 17.42 -5.54 9.18
C LEU A 9 18.71 -4.74 8.97
N GLU A 10 19.84 -5.43 8.85
CA GLU A 10 21.16 -4.82 8.64
C GLU A 10 21.49 -4.58 7.16
N SER A 11 20.68 -5.13 6.24
CA SER A 11 20.90 -5.01 4.80
C SER A 11 20.17 -3.81 4.21
N SER A 12 20.83 -3.08 3.30
CA SER A 12 20.16 -2.04 2.53
C SER A 12 19.10 -2.64 1.59
N ILE A 13 18.05 -1.89 1.27
CA ILE A 13 17.02 -2.31 0.31
C ILE A 13 17.63 -2.67 -1.06
N SER A 14 18.67 -1.97 -1.49
CA SER A 14 19.39 -2.25 -2.74
C SER A 14 20.09 -3.61 -2.69
N SER A 15 20.74 -3.93 -1.57
CA SER A 15 21.38 -5.24 -1.35
C SER A 15 20.33 -6.36 -1.33
N LEU A 16 19.18 -6.13 -0.72
CA LEU A 16 18.08 -7.08 -0.70
C LEU A 16 17.49 -7.32 -2.10
N LYS A 17 17.31 -6.27 -2.91
CA LYS A 17 16.90 -6.37 -4.32
C LYS A 17 17.90 -7.19 -5.13
N GLN A 18 19.20 -6.93 -4.98
CA GLN A 18 20.25 -7.70 -5.65
C GLN A 18 20.24 -9.18 -5.21
N ALA A 19 20.09 -9.44 -3.91
CA ALA A 19 19.97 -10.80 -3.40
C ALA A 19 18.72 -11.52 -3.94
N ALA A 20 17.60 -10.82 -4.07
CA ALA A 20 16.36 -11.35 -4.64
C ALA A 20 16.53 -11.80 -6.09
N LEU A 21 17.31 -11.05 -6.89
CA LEU A 21 17.67 -11.42 -8.26
C LEU A 21 18.62 -12.63 -8.30
N VAL A 22 19.71 -12.59 -7.53
CA VAL A 22 20.76 -13.62 -7.56
C VAL A 22 20.28 -14.95 -6.95
N LYS A 23 19.38 -14.89 -5.97
CA LYS A 23 18.86 -16.05 -5.23
C LYS A 23 17.41 -16.40 -5.59
N ALA A 24 16.89 -15.86 -6.69
CA ALA A 24 15.49 -16.04 -7.11
C ALA A 24 15.05 -17.51 -7.15
N GLN A 25 15.93 -18.41 -7.62
CA GLN A 25 15.64 -19.85 -7.70
C GLN A 25 15.61 -20.55 -6.33
N LEU A 26 16.34 -20.03 -5.35
CA LEU A 26 16.45 -20.60 -4.01
C LEU A 26 15.38 -20.05 -3.07
N ILE A 27 15.00 -18.78 -3.25
CA ILE A 27 14.03 -18.07 -2.40
C ILE A 27 13.10 -17.22 -3.28
N PRO A 28 12.15 -17.83 -4.01
CA PRO A 28 11.27 -17.09 -4.91
C PRO A 28 10.43 -16.01 -4.20
N SER A 29 10.02 -16.28 -2.95
CA SER A 29 9.26 -15.35 -2.11
C SER A 29 10.02 -14.07 -1.77
N LEU A 30 11.36 -14.07 -1.90
CA LEU A 30 12.18 -12.90 -1.61
C LEU A 30 11.85 -11.74 -2.54
N ASN A 31 11.65 -12.00 -3.83
CA ASN A 31 11.28 -10.98 -4.81
C ASN A 31 9.98 -10.27 -4.43
N VAL A 32 9.02 -11.01 -3.86
CA VAL A 32 7.75 -10.45 -3.40
C VAL A 32 7.94 -9.63 -2.12
N ILE A 33 8.65 -10.17 -1.12
CA ILE A 33 8.87 -9.50 0.17
C ILE A 33 9.61 -8.17 -0.02
N VAL A 34 10.62 -8.13 -0.89
CA VAL A 34 11.40 -6.91 -1.13
C VAL A 34 10.55 -5.76 -1.65
N GLN A 35 9.46 -6.02 -2.39
CA GLN A 35 8.55 -4.95 -2.81
C GLN A 35 7.85 -4.29 -1.61
N TYR A 36 7.45 -5.06 -0.60
CA TYR A 36 6.85 -4.50 0.62
C TYR A 36 7.83 -3.67 1.44
N LEU A 37 9.13 -3.91 1.29
CA LEU A 37 10.20 -3.21 2.01
C LEU A 37 10.63 -1.90 1.32
N ASP A 38 10.19 -1.66 0.08
CA ASP A 38 10.62 -0.57 -0.79
C ASP A 38 9.90 0.77 -0.53
N VAL A 39 9.59 1.07 0.73
CA VAL A 39 8.96 2.34 1.14
C VAL A 39 9.94 3.30 1.83
N THR A 40 11.02 2.78 2.41
CA THR A 40 12.06 3.59 3.07
C THR A 40 13.40 2.86 3.05
N PRO A 41 14.53 3.58 2.92
CA PRO A 41 15.86 2.97 3.10
C PRO A 41 16.10 2.51 4.55
N ASN A 42 15.37 3.03 5.54
CA ASN A 42 15.53 2.66 6.94
C ASN A 42 14.75 1.38 7.27
N GLN A 43 15.34 0.23 6.95
CA GLN A 43 14.73 -1.09 7.07
C GLN A 43 14.42 -1.49 8.51
N GLU A 44 15.27 -1.12 9.46
CA GLU A 44 15.03 -1.38 10.87
C GLU A 44 13.82 -0.60 11.41
N TYR A 45 13.69 0.68 11.06
CA TYR A 45 12.51 1.47 11.40
C TYR A 45 11.24 0.84 10.82
N LEU A 46 11.27 0.49 9.53
CA LEU A 46 10.12 -0.11 8.86
C LEU A 46 9.69 -1.42 9.53
N PHE A 47 10.64 -2.28 9.87
CA PHE A 47 10.36 -3.53 10.55
C PHE A 47 9.71 -3.31 11.92
N GLU A 48 10.29 -2.44 12.77
CA GLU A 48 9.70 -2.17 14.08
C GLU A 48 8.31 -1.53 13.95
N ARG A 49 8.06 -0.67 12.94
CA ARG A 49 6.71 -0.14 12.67
C ARG A 49 5.73 -1.21 12.22
N ILE A 50 6.06 -2.05 11.24
CA ILE A 50 5.18 -3.15 10.79
C ILE A 50 4.89 -4.11 11.94
N LYS A 51 5.91 -4.41 12.74
CA LYS A 51 5.77 -5.21 13.95
C LYS A 51 4.80 -4.53 14.91
N GLU A 52 5.01 -3.28 15.31
CA GLU A 52 4.11 -2.60 16.24
C GLU A 52 2.67 -2.47 15.72
N LEU A 53 2.48 -2.16 14.44
CA LEU A 53 1.16 -2.06 13.80
C LEU A 53 0.43 -3.40 13.70
N SER A 54 1.18 -4.52 13.65
CA SER A 54 0.60 -5.88 13.63
C SER A 54 0.26 -6.41 15.03
N HIS A 55 0.67 -5.71 16.09
CA HIS A 55 0.28 -6.06 17.46
C HIS A 55 -0.97 -5.29 17.90
N GLY A 56 -1.80 -5.94 18.74
CA GLY A 56 -3.03 -5.35 19.28
C GLY A 56 -4.24 -5.48 18.35
N GLY A 57 -5.41 -5.15 18.89
CA GLY A 57 -6.65 -5.10 18.10
C GLY A 57 -6.75 -3.80 17.31
N CYS A 58 -7.21 -3.88 16.05
CA CYS A 58 -7.57 -2.72 15.23
C CYS A 58 -6.46 -1.65 15.06
N MET A 59 -5.19 -2.05 15.01
CA MET A 59 -4.04 -1.15 14.86
C MET A 59 -4.06 0.02 15.88
N SER A 60 -4.26 -0.28 17.16
CA SER A 60 -4.33 0.74 18.23
C SER A 60 -3.14 1.70 18.24
N SER A 61 -1.94 1.20 17.92
CA SER A 61 -0.68 1.96 17.85
C SER A 61 -0.51 2.80 16.57
N PHE A 62 -1.49 2.81 15.67
CA PHE A 62 -1.45 3.58 14.42
C PHE A 62 -1.34 5.09 14.68
N ARG A 63 -0.46 5.77 13.94
CA ARG A 63 -0.20 7.21 14.00
C ARG A 63 -0.26 7.76 12.58
N TRP A 64 -1.43 8.22 12.17
CA TRP A 64 -1.71 8.53 10.76
C TRP A 64 -0.79 9.60 10.13
N ASN A 65 -0.43 10.65 10.88
CA ASN A 65 0.38 11.78 10.42
C ASN A 65 1.83 11.75 10.91
N GLY A 66 2.27 10.60 11.42
CA GLY A 66 3.61 10.42 11.92
C GLY A 66 3.95 8.94 11.95
N GLY A 67 4.90 8.58 12.79
CA GLY A 67 5.27 7.20 12.99
C GLY A 67 5.72 6.94 14.42
N GLY A 68 6.42 5.84 14.59
CA GLY A 68 6.99 5.42 15.87
C GLY A 68 8.31 6.13 16.18
N ASP A 69 8.58 6.32 17.46
CA ASP A 69 9.93 6.65 17.90
C ASP A 69 10.83 5.42 17.69
N TYR A 70 12.09 5.62 17.30
CA TYR A 70 12.98 4.52 16.94
C TYR A 70 14.42 4.80 17.37
N LYS A 71 15.07 3.82 18.02
CA LYS A 71 16.43 3.94 18.62
C LYS A 71 16.61 5.21 19.48
N GLY A 72 15.60 5.56 20.27
CA GLY A 72 15.61 6.76 21.13
C GLY A 72 15.45 8.09 20.38
N ARG A 73 15.34 8.07 19.04
CA ARG A 73 15.03 9.24 18.21
C ARG A 73 13.52 9.40 18.09
N LYS A 74 13.04 10.63 18.28
CA LYS A 74 11.65 11.01 17.96
C LYS A 74 11.41 10.92 16.46
N TRP A 75 10.22 10.48 16.08
CA TRP A 75 9.83 10.47 14.66
C TRP A 75 9.94 11.87 14.05
N ASP A 76 10.40 11.93 12.81
CA ASP A 76 10.47 13.15 11.98
C ASP A 76 10.21 12.77 10.51
N THR A 77 10.10 13.78 9.66
CA THR A 77 9.62 13.73 8.27
C THR A 77 10.54 13.00 7.29
N ASP A 78 11.75 12.62 7.71
CA ASP A 78 12.64 11.72 6.94
C ASP A 78 12.20 10.25 7.00
N LEU A 79 11.28 9.90 7.90
CA LEU A 79 10.72 8.56 8.04
C LEU A 79 9.26 8.54 7.55
N PRO A 80 8.81 7.47 6.89
CA PRO A 80 7.43 7.39 6.43
C PRO A 80 6.46 7.36 7.62
N THR A 81 5.30 7.98 7.43
CA THR A 81 4.20 7.86 8.38
C THR A 81 3.58 6.47 8.31
N ASP A 82 2.84 6.07 9.34
CA ASP A 82 2.11 4.80 9.29
C ASP A 82 1.10 4.77 8.14
N SER A 83 0.49 5.92 7.77
CA SER A 83 -0.42 5.96 6.63
C SER A 83 0.28 5.69 5.30
N VAL A 84 1.52 6.15 5.14
CA VAL A 84 2.32 5.89 3.94
C VAL A 84 2.73 4.42 3.90
N ILE A 85 3.17 3.85 5.03
CA ILE A 85 3.51 2.42 5.14
C ILE A 85 2.30 1.56 4.76
N LEU A 86 1.12 1.82 5.32
CA LEU A 86 -0.07 1.01 5.06
C LEU A 86 -0.59 1.17 3.62
N MET A 87 -0.54 2.38 3.06
CA MET A 87 -0.90 2.58 1.64
C MET A 87 0.06 1.80 0.72
N HIS A 88 1.36 1.84 1.00
CA HIS A 88 2.37 1.06 0.26
C HIS A 88 2.10 -0.44 0.34
N VAL A 89 1.79 -0.96 1.54
CA VAL A 89 1.45 -2.37 1.74
C VAL A 89 0.18 -2.74 0.94
N PHE A 90 -0.84 -1.89 0.94
CA PHE A 90 -2.07 -2.12 0.18
C PHE A 90 -1.80 -2.14 -1.33
N CYS A 91 -1.06 -1.17 -1.84
CA CYS A 91 -0.68 -1.09 -3.25
C CYS A 91 0.14 -2.30 -3.69
N THR A 92 1.18 -2.64 -2.91
CA THR A 92 2.05 -3.80 -3.17
C THR A 92 1.27 -5.12 -3.15
N TYR A 93 0.31 -5.25 -2.23
CA TYR A 93 -0.57 -6.42 -2.20
C TYR A 93 -1.39 -6.52 -3.47
N LEU A 94 -2.08 -5.46 -3.90
CA LEU A 94 -2.88 -5.51 -5.12
C LEU A 94 -2.05 -5.66 -6.39
N ASP A 95 -0.87 -5.05 -6.47
CA ASP A 95 0.11 -5.29 -7.55
C ASP A 95 0.40 -6.79 -7.71
N SER A 96 0.58 -7.51 -6.59
CA SER A 96 0.81 -8.97 -6.60
C SER A 96 -0.41 -9.82 -6.96
N ARG A 97 -1.61 -9.26 -6.93
CA ARG A 97 -2.88 -9.96 -7.23
C ARG A 97 -3.40 -9.68 -8.64
N LEU A 98 -2.99 -8.57 -9.25
CA LEU A 98 -3.38 -8.24 -10.62
C LEU A 98 -2.49 -8.95 -11.65
N PRO A 99 -3.02 -9.30 -12.83
CA PRO A 99 -2.23 -9.89 -13.89
C PRO A 99 -1.14 -8.91 -14.36
N PRO A 100 0.01 -9.41 -14.85
CA PRO A 100 1.02 -8.56 -15.47
C PRO A 100 0.43 -7.75 -16.62
N HIS A 101 0.84 -6.49 -16.73
CA HIS A 101 0.36 -5.60 -17.77
C HIS A 101 1.55 -5.11 -18.62
N PRO A 102 1.51 -5.21 -19.96
CA PRO A 102 2.66 -4.86 -20.81
C PRO A 102 3.16 -3.42 -20.66
N LYS A 103 2.30 -2.47 -20.27
CA LYS A 103 2.70 -1.08 -19.99
C LYS A 103 3.45 -0.89 -18.66
N TYR A 104 3.37 -1.87 -17.74
CA TYR A 104 3.93 -1.79 -16.39
C TYR A 104 4.83 -3.02 -16.13
N PRO A 105 6.01 -3.08 -16.78
CA PRO A 105 6.89 -4.24 -16.72
C PRO A 105 7.57 -4.43 -15.36
N ASP A 106 7.51 -3.43 -14.48
CA ASP A 106 7.99 -3.49 -13.10
C ASP A 106 7.03 -4.26 -12.16
N GLY A 107 5.87 -4.71 -12.67
CA GLY A 107 4.87 -5.44 -11.89
C GLY A 107 3.97 -4.54 -11.05
N LYS A 108 4.10 -3.21 -11.14
CA LYS A 108 3.29 -2.25 -10.39
C LYS A 108 1.96 -1.93 -11.08
N THR A 109 1.24 -2.99 -11.46
CA THR A 109 0.00 -2.90 -12.27
C THR A 109 -1.10 -2.10 -11.57
N PHE A 110 -1.37 -2.35 -10.29
CA PHE A 110 -2.34 -1.61 -9.50
C PHE A 110 -1.86 -0.18 -9.27
N THR A 111 -0.66 -0.04 -8.72
CA THR A 111 -0.11 1.27 -8.32
C THR A 111 -0.10 2.24 -9.50
N SER A 112 0.34 1.79 -10.68
CA SER A 112 0.43 2.65 -11.87
C SER A 112 -0.92 3.04 -12.49
N GLN A 113 -2.02 2.34 -12.16
CA GLN A 113 -3.35 2.61 -12.70
C GLN A 113 -4.29 3.27 -11.70
N HIS A 114 -4.14 2.95 -10.42
CA HIS A 114 -5.12 3.23 -9.38
C HIS A 114 -4.54 4.03 -8.21
N PHE A 115 -3.27 4.43 -8.26
CA PHE A 115 -2.69 5.31 -7.25
C PHE A 115 -1.96 6.49 -7.92
N VAL A 116 -2.29 7.71 -7.50
CA VAL A 116 -1.63 8.94 -7.96
C VAL A 116 -1.17 9.72 -6.74
N GLN A 117 0.06 10.21 -6.77
CA GLN A 117 0.62 11.01 -5.68
C GLN A 117 1.02 12.40 -6.21
N THR A 118 0.72 13.44 -5.44
CA THR A 118 1.20 14.80 -5.73
C THR A 118 2.74 14.83 -5.92
N PRO A 119 3.28 15.58 -6.92
CA PRO A 119 2.63 16.66 -7.69
C PRO A 119 1.77 16.19 -8.87
N ASP A 120 1.79 14.91 -9.22
CA ASP A 120 0.97 14.38 -10.30
C ASP A 120 -0.52 14.49 -9.94
N LYS A 121 -1.35 14.72 -10.97
CA LYS A 121 -2.79 14.87 -10.81
C LYS A 121 -3.53 13.81 -11.62
N PRO A 122 -4.60 13.22 -11.06
CA PRO A 122 -5.46 12.32 -11.82
C PRO A 122 -6.17 13.10 -12.94
N ASP A 123 -6.36 12.46 -14.09
CA ASP A 123 -7.11 13.05 -15.21
C ASP A 123 -8.62 13.02 -14.92
N THR A 124 -9.12 14.04 -14.25
CA THR A 124 -10.55 14.16 -13.91
C THR A 124 -11.44 14.48 -15.12
N THR A 125 -10.87 14.63 -16.33
CA THR A 125 -11.67 14.80 -17.56
C THR A 125 -12.12 13.45 -18.14
N ASN A 126 -11.43 12.37 -17.79
CA ASN A 126 -11.71 11.02 -18.23
C ASN A 126 -12.62 10.28 -17.23
N GLU A 127 -13.81 9.87 -17.67
CA GLU A 127 -14.79 9.15 -16.82
C GLU A 127 -14.30 7.78 -16.34
N ASN A 128 -13.34 7.19 -17.06
CA ASN A 128 -12.79 5.88 -16.74
C ASN A 128 -11.73 5.93 -15.63
N VAL A 129 -11.33 7.12 -15.17
CA VAL A 129 -10.37 7.23 -14.08
C VAL A 129 -11.03 6.81 -12.78
N PHE A 130 -10.46 5.75 -12.21
CA PHE A 130 -10.80 5.24 -10.90
C PHE A 130 -9.52 5.01 -10.10
N CYS A 131 -9.19 5.91 -9.19
CA CYS A 131 -7.93 5.85 -8.45
C CYS A 131 -8.01 6.51 -7.08
N ILE A 132 -7.05 6.18 -6.23
CA ILE A 132 -6.77 6.89 -4.98
C ILE A 132 -5.73 7.96 -5.29
N HIS A 133 -6.02 9.19 -4.89
CA HIS A 133 -5.12 10.33 -5.04
C HIS A 133 -4.58 10.77 -3.69
N GLN A 134 -3.27 10.73 -3.49
CA GLN A 134 -2.60 11.34 -2.34
C GLN A 134 -2.35 12.83 -2.62
N SER A 135 -3.30 13.67 -2.23
CA SER A 135 -3.26 15.11 -2.51
C SER A 135 -2.34 15.90 -1.56
N ASN A 136 -1.95 15.32 -0.43
CA ASN A 136 -0.92 15.89 0.46
C ASN A 136 0.06 14.81 0.96
N ILE A 137 1.35 15.16 1.05
CA ILE A 137 2.41 14.24 1.51
C ILE A 137 2.49 14.24 3.04
N ASN A 138 2.51 15.43 3.67
CA ASN A 138 2.64 15.57 5.11
C ASN A 138 1.81 16.76 5.65
N PRO A 139 0.81 16.54 6.52
CA PRO A 139 0.28 15.23 6.89
C PRO A 139 -0.40 14.54 5.68
N PRO A 140 -0.30 13.21 5.55
CA PRO A 140 -0.84 12.49 4.40
C PRO A 140 -2.36 12.67 4.31
N HIS A 141 -2.85 12.91 3.10
CA HIS A 141 -4.29 13.02 2.79
C HIS A 141 -4.59 12.28 1.51
N TYR A 142 -5.57 11.40 1.55
CA TYR A 142 -6.02 10.57 0.44
C TYR A 142 -7.46 10.89 0.07
N GLU A 143 -7.69 11.03 -1.23
CA GLU A 143 -8.97 11.29 -1.87
C GLU A 143 -9.27 10.14 -2.84
N LEU A 144 -10.54 9.95 -3.17
CA LEU A 144 -10.96 8.98 -4.18
C LEU A 144 -11.40 9.71 -5.44
N VAL A 145 -10.90 9.32 -6.60
CA VAL A 145 -11.36 9.79 -7.90
C VAL A 145 -12.18 8.70 -8.56
N TYR A 146 -13.43 9.01 -8.91
CA TYR A 146 -14.33 8.10 -9.61
C TYR A 146 -15.35 8.89 -10.43
N GLN A 147 -15.57 8.49 -11.69
CA GLN A 147 -16.53 9.13 -12.61
C GLN A 147 -16.39 10.67 -12.65
N LYS A 148 -15.17 11.18 -12.88
CA LYS A 148 -14.82 12.63 -12.89
C LYS A 148 -14.98 13.38 -11.56
N HIS A 149 -15.42 12.73 -10.49
CA HIS A 149 -15.59 13.34 -9.19
C HIS A 149 -14.41 13.03 -8.27
N ILE A 150 -13.97 14.05 -7.53
CA ILE A 150 -13.03 13.88 -6.41
C ILE A 150 -13.85 13.82 -5.13
N TYR A 151 -13.89 12.65 -4.51
CA TYR A 151 -14.49 12.44 -3.21
C TYR A 151 -13.46 12.77 -2.13
N ASN A 152 -13.57 13.96 -1.58
CA ASN A 152 -12.72 14.43 -0.50
C ASN A 152 -13.26 13.93 0.85
N LEU A 153 -12.59 12.92 1.41
CA LEU A 153 -12.97 12.32 2.68
C LEU A 153 -12.47 13.16 3.87
N PRO A 154 -13.05 13.01 5.07
CA PRO A 154 -12.59 13.75 6.24
C PRO A 154 -11.09 13.55 6.50
N LYS A 155 -10.39 14.64 6.77
CA LYS A 155 -8.96 14.63 7.15
C LYS A 155 -8.77 13.95 8.51
N GLY A 156 -7.54 13.47 8.76
CA GLY A 156 -7.13 12.97 10.07
C GLY A 156 -6.97 11.45 10.12
N ARG A 157 -7.04 10.90 11.34
CA ARG A 157 -6.70 9.49 11.65
C ARG A 157 -7.35 8.48 10.72
N ASN A 158 -8.63 8.66 10.41
CA ASN A 158 -9.39 7.66 9.67
C ASN A 158 -9.38 7.87 8.16
N ASN A 159 -8.73 8.93 7.64
CA ASN A 159 -8.76 9.27 6.22
C ASN A 159 -8.30 8.08 5.36
N LEU A 160 -7.13 7.49 5.64
CA LEU A 160 -6.62 6.32 4.93
C LEU A 160 -7.66 5.20 4.87
N PHE A 161 -8.18 4.78 6.02
CA PHE A 161 -9.10 3.65 6.10
C PHE A 161 -10.43 3.93 5.39
N HIS A 162 -10.98 5.14 5.55
CA HIS A 162 -12.19 5.53 4.83
C HIS A 162 -11.97 5.52 3.32
N THR A 163 -10.81 5.99 2.83
CA THR A 163 -10.49 5.99 1.40
C THR A 163 -10.36 4.56 0.87
N LEU A 164 -9.67 3.68 1.58
CA LEU A 164 -9.55 2.26 1.20
C LEU A 164 -10.91 1.55 1.21
N LEU A 165 -11.73 1.78 2.25
CA LEU A 165 -13.07 1.22 2.33
C LEU A 165 -13.96 1.73 1.20
N MET A 166 -13.93 3.03 0.90
CA MET A 166 -14.73 3.61 -0.18
C MET A 166 -14.28 3.07 -1.55
N PHE A 167 -12.97 2.95 -1.79
CA PHE A 167 -12.42 2.35 -3.01
C PHE A 167 -12.92 0.91 -3.19
N LEU A 168 -12.77 0.05 -2.17
CA LEU A 168 -13.24 -1.33 -2.23
C LEU A 168 -14.78 -1.44 -2.32
N TYR A 169 -15.51 -0.53 -1.69
CA TYR A 169 -16.97 -0.49 -1.73
C TYR A 169 -17.49 -0.15 -3.13
N ILE A 170 -16.85 0.79 -3.83
CA ILE A 170 -17.16 1.07 -5.24
C ILE A 170 -16.90 -0.17 -6.09
N ILE A 171 -15.79 -0.87 -5.89
CA ILE A 171 -15.53 -2.13 -6.62
C ILE A 171 -16.65 -3.13 -6.38
N LYS A 172 -17.04 -3.35 -5.11
CA LYS A 172 -18.12 -4.28 -4.74
C LYS A 172 -19.46 -3.92 -5.39
N THR A 173 -19.84 -2.64 -5.38
CA THR A 173 -21.22 -2.22 -5.69
C THR A 173 -21.43 -1.66 -7.09
N LYS A 174 -20.37 -1.14 -7.72
CA LYS A 174 -20.43 -0.47 -9.04
C LYS A 174 -19.64 -1.22 -10.10
N GLU A 175 -18.54 -1.89 -9.72
CA GLU A 175 -17.69 -2.64 -10.64
C GLU A 175 -17.91 -4.16 -10.56
N SER A 176 -19.07 -4.61 -10.05
CA SER A 176 -19.42 -6.04 -9.95
C SER A 176 -18.42 -6.91 -9.18
N GLY A 177 -17.67 -6.30 -8.25
CA GLY A 177 -16.59 -6.95 -7.51
C GLY A 177 -15.30 -7.15 -8.31
N MET A 178 -15.17 -6.54 -9.48
CA MET A 178 -14.05 -6.74 -10.40
C MET A 178 -13.09 -5.55 -10.39
N LEU A 179 -11.79 -5.83 -10.36
CA LEU A 179 -10.73 -4.86 -10.63
C LEU A 179 -9.97 -5.33 -11.87
N GLY A 180 -10.27 -4.71 -13.01
CA GLY A 180 -9.88 -5.25 -14.31
C GLY A 180 -10.46 -6.64 -14.53
N ARG A 181 -9.60 -7.65 -14.68
CA ARG A 181 -10.01 -9.06 -14.88
C ARG A 181 -10.00 -9.89 -13.59
N VAL A 182 -9.72 -9.28 -12.44
CA VAL A 182 -9.58 -9.98 -11.16
C VAL A 182 -10.82 -9.74 -10.30
N ASN A 183 -11.43 -10.83 -9.83
CA ASN A 183 -12.51 -10.75 -8.86
C ASN A 183 -11.93 -10.53 -7.45
N LEU A 184 -12.39 -9.50 -6.75
CA LEU A 184 -11.98 -9.19 -5.38
C LEU A 184 -12.89 -9.80 -4.30
N GLY A 185 -14.00 -10.45 -4.70
CA GLY A 185 -14.92 -11.20 -3.84
C GLY A 185 -14.50 -12.66 -3.65
N LEU A 186 -15.47 -13.49 -3.21
CA LEU A 186 -15.27 -14.88 -2.76
C LEU A 186 -14.59 -15.79 -3.79
N SER A 187 -14.81 -15.55 -5.08
CA SER A 187 -14.25 -16.36 -6.17
C SER A 187 -12.83 -15.97 -6.56
N GLY A 188 -12.23 -14.95 -5.94
CA GLY A 188 -10.88 -14.49 -6.24
C GLY A 188 -10.09 -14.07 -5.01
N VAL A 189 -9.68 -12.80 -4.93
CA VAL A 189 -8.81 -12.29 -3.86
C VAL A 189 -9.48 -12.33 -2.48
N ASN A 190 -10.81 -12.32 -2.45
CA ASN A 190 -11.63 -12.38 -1.24
C ASN A 190 -11.30 -11.28 -0.22
N ILE A 191 -11.06 -10.05 -0.70
CA ILE A 191 -10.89 -8.86 0.17
C ILE A 191 -12.23 -8.16 0.42
N LEU A 192 -13.21 -8.32 -0.47
CA LEU A 192 -14.54 -7.67 -0.35
C LEU A 192 -15.46 -8.30 0.70
N TRP A 193 -15.06 -9.42 1.32
CA TRP A 193 -15.81 -10.10 2.38
C TRP A 193 -16.05 -9.20 3.61
N ILE A 194 -15.21 -8.18 3.81
CA ILE A 194 -15.29 -7.20 4.91
C ILE A 194 -16.62 -6.44 4.95
N PHE A 195 -17.36 -6.40 3.84
CA PHE A 195 -18.66 -5.72 3.75
C PHE A 195 -19.86 -6.65 3.97
N GLY A 196 -19.64 -7.95 4.25
CA GLY A 196 -20.72 -8.94 4.38
C GLY A 196 -21.48 -9.20 3.08
N GLU A 197 -22.54 -10.00 3.18
CA GLU A 197 -23.57 -10.11 2.14
C GLU A 197 -24.55 -8.94 2.31
N LEU A 198 -24.81 -8.20 1.23
CA LEU A 198 -25.83 -7.14 1.18
C LEU A 198 -27.14 -7.73 0.68
#